data_AF-A0A4S5EPE1-F1
#
_entry.id   AF-A0A4S5EPE1-F1
#
_cell.length_a   1.000
_cell.length_b   1.000
_cell.length_c   1.000
_cell.angle_alpha   90.00
_cell.angle_beta   90.00
_cell.angle_gamma   90.00
#
_symmetry.space_group_name_H-M   'P 1'
#
loop_
_entity.id
_entity.type
_entity.pdbx_description
1 polymer ?
#
loop_
_entity_poly.entity_id
_entity_poly.type
_entity_poly.pdbx_seq_one_letter_code
_entity_poly.pdbx_strand_id
1 'polypeptide(L)'
;MGGAEQAAGHRALLIRRAELTELPCLGNVRLADVRLASGRIVEISADPLRPCPGETVINADGGALLPGLHDHHVHLLSLAASASSVRVGPPQIVDVAGLRAALRAAPVTEPARWVRAIGYHPSVAGDLDRHALDALLPDRPVRVQHRGGALWVFNSAALGLAGIDGCDLPGVERDATAAPTGRLWRMDGWLRRHAALPPVAIDLAAVGRIAAASGITGFTDATPGRSAEHHRTLAAAAARG
;
A
#
# COMPACT_ATOMS: atom_id res chain seq x y z
N MET A 1 -16.51 9.01 37.62
CA MET A 1 -15.96 9.87 36.56
C MET A 1 -14.79 9.12 35.96
N GLY A 2 -14.77 8.60 34.75
CA GLY A 2 -15.57 8.81 33.55
C GLY A 2 -14.60 8.47 32.41
N GLY A 3 -14.94 7.51 31.55
CA GLY A 3 -14.03 7.07 30.49
C GLY A 3 -14.44 5.74 29.87
N ALA A 4 -15.69 5.67 29.40
CA ALA A 4 -16.10 4.65 28.46
C ALA A 4 -15.41 4.96 27.12
N GLU A 5 -14.27 4.32 26.87
CA GLU A 5 -13.64 4.32 25.56
C GLU A 5 -14.42 3.36 24.67
N GLN A 6 -15.32 3.93 23.86
CA GLN A 6 -16.11 3.23 22.86
C GLN A 6 -15.16 2.57 21.85
N ALA A 7 -14.90 1.28 22.03
CA ALA A 7 -14.69 0.40 20.89
C ALA A 7 -15.93 0.55 20.00
N ALA A 8 -15.75 0.86 18.71
CA ALA A 8 -16.83 0.96 17.75
C ALA A 8 -17.58 -0.39 17.68
N GLY A 9 -18.56 -0.56 18.56
CA GLY A 9 -19.38 -1.76 18.66
C GLY A 9 -20.09 -1.93 17.34
N HIS A 10 -19.81 -3.04 16.66
CA HIS A 10 -20.44 -3.35 15.39
C HIS A 10 -21.94 -3.47 15.65
N ARG A 11 -22.69 -2.42 15.30
CA ARG A 11 -24.16 -2.40 15.42
C ARG A 11 -24.73 -3.59 14.65
N ALA A 12 -25.76 -4.23 15.20
CA ALA A 12 -26.48 -5.28 14.49
C ALA A 12 -26.99 -4.74 13.15
N LEU A 13 -26.88 -5.57 12.11
CA LEU A 13 -27.24 -5.21 10.73
C LEU A 13 -28.17 -6.28 10.16
N LEU A 14 -29.30 -5.85 9.61
CA LEU A 14 -30.20 -6.69 8.84
C LEU A 14 -30.19 -6.24 7.38
N ILE A 15 -29.74 -7.11 6.49
CA ILE A 15 -29.83 -6.94 5.04
C ILE A 15 -31.09 -7.69 4.57
N ARG A 16 -32.02 -7.00 3.92
CA ARG A 16 -33.29 -7.58 3.48
C ARG A 16 -33.32 -7.80 1.98
N ARG A 17 -34.05 -8.83 1.54
CA ARG A 17 -34.31 -9.12 0.12
C ARG A 17 -33.05 -9.15 -0.74
N ALA A 18 -31.97 -9.74 -0.22
CA ALA A 18 -30.73 -9.92 -0.95
C ALA A 18 -30.76 -11.20 -1.78
N GLU A 19 -30.25 -11.14 -3.01
CA GLU A 19 -30.01 -12.35 -3.80
C GLU A 19 -28.74 -13.05 -3.29
N LEU A 20 -28.85 -14.34 -2.97
CA LEU A 20 -27.74 -15.18 -2.53
C LEU A 20 -27.51 -16.27 -3.58
N THR A 21 -26.32 -16.30 -4.16
CA THR A 21 -25.87 -17.38 -5.04
C THR A 21 -25.09 -18.42 -4.24
N GLU A 22 -25.26 -19.71 -4.59
CA GLU A 22 -24.36 -20.80 -4.17
C GLU A 22 -24.35 -21.22 -2.69
N LEU A 23 -25.50 -21.19 -1.99
CA LEU A 23 -25.61 -21.84 -0.67
C LEU A 23 -26.29 -23.22 -0.79
N PRO A 24 -25.55 -24.35 -0.69
CA PRO A 24 -26.10 -25.69 -0.87
C PRO A 24 -27.19 -26.05 0.16
N CYS A 25 -27.18 -25.39 1.33
CA CYS A 25 -28.13 -25.62 2.42
C CYS A 25 -29.50 -24.95 2.24
N LEU A 26 -29.67 -24.07 1.25
CA LEU A 26 -30.89 -23.26 1.08
C LEU A 26 -31.74 -23.63 -0.14
N GLY A 27 -31.32 -24.58 -1.00
CA GLY A 27 -32.04 -24.86 -2.25
C GLY A 27 -32.08 -23.64 -3.20
N ASN A 28 -33.09 -23.55 -4.08
CA ASN A 28 -33.25 -22.49 -5.09
C ASN A 28 -33.69 -21.12 -4.52
N VAL A 29 -33.25 -20.70 -3.34
CA VAL A 29 -33.67 -19.41 -2.76
C VAL A 29 -32.97 -18.27 -3.50
N ARG A 30 -33.76 -17.46 -4.21
CA ARG A 30 -33.30 -16.29 -4.98
C ARG A 30 -33.26 -14.99 -4.18
N LEU A 31 -33.97 -14.90 -3.06
CA LEU A 31 -33.99 -13.73 -2.18
C LEU A 31 -34.05 -14.17 -0.72
N ALA A 32 -33.24 -13.57 0.13
CA ALA A 32 -33.18 -13.85 1.56
C ALA A 32 -32.93 -12.58 2.37
N ASP A 33 -33.31 -12.63 3.64
CA ASP A 33 -32.89 -11.68 4.66
C ASP A 33 -31.68 -12.28 5.41
N VAL A 34 -30.65 -11.47 5.64
CA VAL A 34 -29.39 -11.86 6.30
C VAL A 34 -29.12 -10.93 7.48
N ARG A 35 -28.96 -11.51 8.67
CA ARG A 35 -28.65 -10.79 9.89
C ARG A 35 -27.20 -10.97 10.29
N LEU A 36 -26.56 -9.86 10.67
CA LEU A 36 -25.21 -9.80 11.19
C LEU A 36 -25.21 -9.25 12.60
N ALA A 37 -24.44 -9.88 13.49
CA ALA A 37 -24.16 -9.41 14.83
C ALA A 37 -22.67 -9.59 15.13
N SER A 38 -22.03 -8.56 15.70
CA SER A 38 -20.61 -8.59 16.07
C SER A 38 -19.69 -9.05 14.93
N GLY A 39 -19.98 -8.60 13.70
CA GLY A 39 -19.20 -8.94 12.50
C GLY A 39 -19.38 -10.37 11.97
N ARG A 40 -20.38 -11.12 12.47
CA ARG A 40 -20.70 -12.48 12.01
C ARG A 40 -22.11 -12.54 11.48
N ILE A 41 -22.32 -13.36 10.45
CA ILE A 41 -23.66 -13.77 10.03
C ILE A 41 -24.23 -14.68 11.11
N VAL A 42 -25.39 -14.31 11.67
CA VAL A 42 -26.06 -15.07 12.72
C VAL A 42 -27.37 -15.71 12.27
N GLU A 43 -27.94 -15.23 11.16
CA GLU A 43 -29.20 -15.74 10.62
C GLU A 43 -29.26 -15.48 9.11
N ILE A 44 -29.71 -16.47 8.35
CA ILE A 44 -30.08 -16.36 6.94
C ILE A 44 -31.46 -16.98 6.80
N SER A 45 -32.42 -16.22 6.28
CA SER A 45 -33.82 -16.64 6.20
C SER A 45 -34.42 -16.31 4.83
N ALA A 46 -35.14 -17.27 4.25
CA ALA A 46 -35.96 -17.02 3.06
C ALA A 46 -37.23 -16.22 3.40
N ASP A 47 -37.72 -16.34 4.63
CA ASP A 47 -38.84 -15.54 5.14
C ASP A 47 -38.36 -14.18 5.67
N PRO A 48 -39.16 -13.10 5.53
CA PRO A 48 -38.80 -11.78 6.01
C PRO A 48 -38.51 -11.75 7.51
N LEU A 49 -37.34 -11.24 7.88
CA LEU A 49 -36.98 -11.05 9.28
C LEU A 49 -37.53 -9.73 9.82
N ARG A 50 -37.97 -9.74 11.07
CA ARG A 50 -38.39 -8.52 11.77
C ARG A 50 -37.15 -7.78 12.31
N PRO A 51 -36.99 -6.48 12.03
CA PRO A 51 -35.89 -5.70 12.60
C PRO A 51 -35.95 -5.66 14.13
N CYS A 52 -34.79 -5.79 14.77
CA CYS A 52 -34.62 -5.60 16.20
C CYS A 52 -34.42 -4.11 16.54
N PRO A 53 -34.77 -3.65 17.76
CA PRO A 53 -34.47 -2.29 18.19
C PRO A 53 -32.96 -1.98 18.09
N GLY A 54 -32.60 -0.86 17.45
CA GLY A 54 -31.20 -0.44 17.26
C GLY A 54 -30.44 -1.17 16.14
N GLU A 55 -31.09 -2.08 15.42
CA GLU A 55 -30.54 -2.74 14.24
C GLU A 55 -30.54 -1.78 13.03
N THR A 56 -29.41 -1.68 12.34
CA THR A 56 -29.35 -0.98 11.05
C THR A 56 -30.00 -1.88 10.01
N VAL A 57 -30.93 -1.34 9.21
CA VAL A 57 -31.61 -2.12 8.17
C VAL A 57 -31.19 -1.61 6.80
N ILE A 58 -30.71 -2.50 5.95
CA ILE A 58 -30.40 -2.24 4.53
C ILE A 58 -31.36 -3.10 3.72
N ASN A 59 -32.10 -2.49 2.80
CA ASN A 59 -32.88 -3.24 1.82
C ASN A 59 -32.03 -3.39 0.55
N ALA A 60 -31.74 -4.63 0.14
CA ALA A 60 -30.94 -4.91 -1.03
C ALA A 60 -31.77 -4.85 -2.33
N ASP A 61 -33.11 -4.81 -2.24
CA ASP A 61 -34.02 -4.69 -3.39
C ASP A 61 -33.76 -5.70 -4.52
N GLY A 62 -33.34 -6.92 -4.15
CA GLY A 62 -32.99 -7.98 -5.09
C GLY A 62 -31.57 -7.90 -5.64
N GLY A 63 -30.72 -7.01 -5.12
CA GLY A 63 -29.30 -7.00 -5.41
C GLY A 63 -28.57 -8.20 -4.81
N ALA A 64 -27.51 -8.65 -5.50
CA ALA A 64 -26.67 -9.75 -5.06
C ALA A 64 -25.87 -9.39 -3.81
N LEU A 65 -25.95 -10.25 -2.78
CA LEU A 65 -25.10 -10.21 -1.60
C LEU A 65 -24.02 -11.27 -1.75
N LEU A 66 -22.81 -10.82 -2.08
CA LEU A 66 -21.65 -11.67 -2.31
C LEU A 66 -20.71 -11.63 -1.11
N PRO A 67 -19.91 -12.69 -0.88
CA PRO A 67 -18.72 -12.58 -0.04
C PRO A 67 -17.82 -11.45 -0.55
N GLY A 68 -17.22 -10.70 0.37
CA GLY A 68 -16.21 -9.71 0.00
C GLY A 68 -15.02 -10.39 -0.69
N LEU A 69 -14.44 -9.70 -1.68
CA LEU A 69 -13.34 -10.23 -2.47
C LEU A 69 -12.08 -10.35 -1.60
N HIS A 70 -11.26 -11.36 -1.89
CA HIS A 70 -9.99 -11.60 -1.21
C HIS A 70 -8.84 -11.53 -2.21
N ASP A 71 -7.91 -10.61 -2.00
CA ASP A 71 -6.68 -10.53 -2.79
C ASP A 71 -5.65 -11.52 -2.21
N HIS A 72 -5.41 -12.60 -2.95
CA HIS A 72 -4.56 -13.70 -2.51
C HIS A 72 -3.04 -13.45 -2.67
N HIS A 73 -2.62 -12.34 -3.28
CA HIS A 73 -1.20 -12.09 -3.51
C HIS A 73 -0.86 -10.61 -3.57
N VAL A 74 -0.63 -10.01 -2.39
CA VAL A 74 -0.24 -8.60 -2.29
C VAL A 74 0.95 -8.42 -1.36
N HIS A 75 1.84 -7.48 -1.67
CA HIS A 75 2.89 -7.05 -0.74
C HIS A 75 2.41 -5.81 0.02
N LEU A 76 1.70 -5.98 1.14
CA LEU A 76 0.90 -4.90 1.75
C LEU A 76 1.71 -3.67 2.16
N LEU A 77 2.85 -3.88 2.83
CA LEU A 77 3.70 -2.77 3.25
C LEU A 77 4.36 -2.07 2.04
N SER A 78 4.71 -2.83 1.00
CA SER A 78 5.23 -2.26 -0.25
C SER A 78 4.15 -1.47 -0.99
N LEU A 79 2.90 -1.97 -1.01
CA LEU A 79 1.75 -1.27 -1.58
C LEU A 79 1.49 0.04 -0.83
N ALA A 80 1.45 0.01 0.51
CA ALA A 80 1.29 1.21 1.32
C ALA A 80 2.45 2.21 1.12
N ALA A 81 3.70 1.73 1.08
CA ALA A 81 4.86 2.57 0.77
C ALA A 81 4.77 3.19 -0.63
N SER A 82 4.24 2.45 -1.61
CA SER A 82 4.05 2.93 -2.97
C SER A 82 3.01 4.05 -3.05
N ALA A 83 1.95 3.98 -2.25
CA ALA A 83 0.91 5.00 -2.18
C ALA A 83 1.46 6.34 -1.65
N SER A 84 2.46 6.29 -0.76
CA SER A 84 3.14 7.47 -0.20
C SER A 84 4.30 7.99 -1.06
N SER A 85 4.46 7.51 -2.30
CA SER A 85 5.62 7.81 -3.15
C SER A 85 5.25 8.58 -4.42
N VAL A 86 6.20 9.38 -4.91
CA VAL A 86 6.00 10.13 -6.16
C VAL A 86 6.09 9.17 -7.35
N ARG A 87 5.05 9.15 -8.20
CA ARG A 87 5.07 8.37 -9.45
C ARG A 87 5.79 9.17 -10.53
N VAL A 88 6.83 8.57 -11.12
CA VAL A 88 7.74 9.26 -12.06
C VAL A 88 7.96 8.51 -13.38
N GLY A 89 6.99 7.70 -13.78
CA GLY A 89 7.02 7.03 -15.07
C GLY A 89 5.68 7.03 -15.79
N PRO A 90 5.62 6.40 -16.97
CA PRO A 90 4.42 6.39 -17.79
C PRO A 90 3.26 5.64 -17.12
N PRO A 91 2.00 6.00 -17.43
CA PRO A 91 1.60 7.02 -18.40
C PRO A 91 1.64 8.46 -17.86
N GLN A 92 1.86 8.67 -16.56
CA GLN A 92 1.74 10.01 -15.96
C GLN A 92 2.91 10.92 -16.32
N ILE A 93 4.12 10.37 -16.39
CA ILE A 93 5.34 11.10 -16.72
C ILE A 93 6.02 10.39 -17.90
N VAL A 94 6.18 11.10 -19.00
CA VAL A 94 6.66 10.53 -20.27
C VAL A 94 7.94 11.17 -20.80
N ASP A 95 8.40 12.26 -20.18
CA ASP A 95 9.60 12.99 -20.57
C ASP A 95 10.40 13.53 -19.37
N VAL A 96 11.61 14.00 -19.65
CA VAL A 96 12.55 14.54 -18.66
C VAL A 96 12.03 15.81 -17.96
N ALA A 97 11.22 16.62 -18.66
CA ALA A 97 10.65 17.84 -18.10
C ALA A 97 9.59 17.52 -17.03
N GLY A 98 8.69 16.59 -17.33
CA GLY A 98 7.72 16.06 -16.39
C GLY A 98 8.38 15.37 -15.20
N LEU A 99 9.44 14.59 -15.42
CA LEU A 99 10.23 13.99 -14.35
C LEU A 99 10.79 15.05 -13.41
N ARG A 100 11.44 16.09 -13.94
CA ARG A 100 11.97 17.21 -13.15
C ARG A 100 10.87 17.89 -12.35
N ALA A 101 9.73 18.18 -12.98
CA ALA A 101 8.61 18.85 -12.32
C ALA A 101 8.05 18.00 -11.16
N ALA A 102 7.83 16.69 -11.38
CA ALA A 102 7.32 15.78 -10.37
C ALA A 102 8.27 15.66 -9.17
N LEU A 103 9.58 15.56 -9.41
CA LEU A 103 10.58 15.49 -8.34
C LEU A 103 10.67 16.80 -7.54
N ARG A 104 10.54 17.96 -8.19
CA ARG A 104 10.57 19.27 -7.50
C ARG A 104 9.30 19.56 -6.71
N ALA A 105 8.15 19.13 -7.21
CA ALA A 105 6.86 19.24 -6.53
C ALA A 105 6.69 18.22 -5.39
N ALA A 106 7.60 17.26 -5.26
CA ALA A 106 7.54 16.23 -4.23
C ALA A 106 7.47 16.85 -2.82
N PRO A 107 6.56 16.36 -1.95
CA PRO A 107 6.41 16.86 -0.61
C PRO A 107 7.73 16.74 0.15
N VAL A 108 7.99 17.73 0.99
CA VAL A 108 9.17 17.75 1.85
C VAL A 108 8.91 16.81 3.02
N THR A 109 9.73 15.77 3.14
CA THR A 109 9.67 14.85 4.29
C THR A 109 10.82 15.15 5.24
N GLU A 110 10.51 15.55 6.47
CA GLU A 110 11.53 15.72 7.51
C GLU A 110 11.79 14.39 8.24
N PRO A 111 13.01 14.14 8.74
CA PRO A 111 14.21 14.97 8.59
C PRO A 111 14.90 14.83 7.22
N ALA A 112 15.61 15.87 6.79
CA ALA A 112 16.50 15.88 5.61
C ALA A 112 15.82 15.91 4.22
N ARG A 113 14.51 16.17 4.15
CA ARG A 113 13.79 16.55 2.93
C ARG A 113 13.88 15.55 1.78
N TRP A 114 13.94 14.25 2.09
CA TRP A 114 14.08 13.20 1.08
C TRP A 114 12.92 13.15 0.10
N VAL A 115 13.24 12.78 -1.14
CA VAL A 115 12.25 12.37 -2.14
C VAL A 115 12.38 10.88 -2.39
N ARG A 116 11.27 10.17 -2.21
CA ARG A 116 11.10 8.78 -2.64
C ARG A 116 10.18 8.75 -3.85
N ALA A 117 10.73 8.37 -5.00
CA ALA A 117 9.98 8.24 -6.25
C ALA A 117 10.04 6.80 -6.77
N ILE A 118 9.02 6.37 -7.51
CA ILE A 118 8.89 5.01 -8.05
C ILE A 118 8.29 4.99 -9.45
N GLY A 119 8.43 3.82 -10.09
CA GLY A 119 7.80 3.54 -11.38
C GLY A 119 8.59 4.09 -12.56
N TYR A 120 9.85 4.47 -12.38
CA TYR A 120 10.67 5.04 -13.45
C TYR A 120 10.83 4.06 -14.62
N HIS A 121 10.81 4.60 -15.85
CA HIS A 121 11.08 3.85 -17.07
C HIS A 121 12.08 4.61 -17.95
N PRO A 122 13.06 3.93 -18.58
CA PRO A 122 14.08 4.59 -19.40
C PRO A 122 13.54 5.38 -20.60
N SER A 123 12.31 5.14 -21.05
CA SER A 123 11.70 5.96 -22.11
C SER A 123 11.50 7.43 -21.72
N VAL A 124 11.56 7.76 -20.43
CA VAL A 124 11.34 9.12 -19.91
C VAL A 124 12.59 9.98 -20.06
N ALA A 125 13.75 9.48 -19.62
CA ALA A 125 14.99 10.25 -19.58
C ALA A 125 16.26 9.39 -19.77
N GLY A 126 16.14 8.18 -20.35
CA GLY A 126 17.26 7.25 -20.53
C GLY A 126 17.61 6.45 -19.27
N ASP A 127 18.82 5.90 -19.21
CA ASP A 127 19.32 5.27 -17.99
C ASP A 127 19.74 6.35 -16.99
N LEU A 128 19.12 6.34 -15.79
CA LEU A 128 19.50 7.26 -14.72
C LEU A 128 20.71 6.74 -13.96
N ASP A 129 21.56 7.68 -13.57
CA ASP A 129 22.63 7.55 -12.59
C ASP A 129 22.55 8.73 -11.59
N ARG A 130 23.52 8.84 -10.69
CA ARG A 130 23.56 9.93 -9.72
C ARG A 130 23.66 11.30 -10.37
N HIS A 131 24.41 11.43 -11.46
CA HIS A 131 24.68 12.70 -12.13
C HIS A 131 23.45 13.20 -12.88
N ALA A 132 22.70 12.29 -13.52
CA ALA A 132 21.41 12.59 -14.11
C ALA A 132 20.42 13.09 -13.05
N LEU A 133 20.37 12.46 -11.87
CA LEU A 133 19.51 12.91 -10.77
C LEU A 133 19.98 14.22 -10.14
N ASP A 134 21.29 14.45 -10.04
CA ASP A 134 21.85 15.74 -9.57
C ASP A 134 21.41 16.88 -10.50
N ALA A 135 21.40 16.66 -11.82
CA ALA A 135 20.92 17.65 -12.79
C ALA A 135 19.40 17.91 -12.72
N LEU A 136 18.62 16.91 -12.27
CA LEU A 136 17.17 17.04 -12.12
C LEU A 136 16.77 17.69 -10.79
N LEU A 137 17.46 17.33 -9.70
CA LEU A 137 17.14 17.71 -8.33
C LEU A 137 18.42 17.85 -7.47
N PRO A 138 19.17 18.96 -7.62
CA PRO A 138 20.43 19.17 -6.89
C PRO A 138 20.22 19.52 -5.41
N ASP A 139 19.05 20.07 -5.05
CA ASP A 139 18.85 20.76 -3.78
C ASP A 139 18.37 19.85 -2.62
N ARG A 140 18.20 18.54 -2.88
CA ARG A 140 17.75 17.58 -1.86
C ARG A 140 18.10 16.13 -2.23
N PRO A 141 18.24 15.23 -1.23
CA PRO A 141 18.45 13.81 -1.49
C PRO A 141 17.22 13.17 -2.16
N VAL A 142 17.46 12.40 -3.22
CA VAL A 142 16.42 11.64 -3.92
C VAL A 142 16.85 10.21 -4.18
N ARG A 143 15.89 9.29 -4.03
CA ARG A 143 15.96 7.94 -4.55
C ARG A 143 14.79 7.65 -5.47
N VAL A 144 15.09 7.07 -6.63
CA VAL A 144 14.11 6.71 -7.66
C VAL A 144 14.14 5.21 -7.90
N GLN A 145 13.00 4.53 -7.76
CA GLN A 145 12.89 3.12 -8.11
C GLN A 145 12.51 2.95 -9.58
N HIS A 146 13.28 2.12 -10.29
CA HIS A 146 12.88 1.62 -11.59
C HIS A 146 11.58 0.81 -11.46
N ARG A 147 10.72 0.84 -12.48
CA ARG A 147 9.42 0.14 -12.48
C ARG A 147 9.53 -1.37 -12.26
N GLY A 148 10.67 -1.96 -12.60
CA GLY A 148 10.96 -3.38 -12.36
C GLY A 148 11.24 -3.71 -10.89
N GLY A 149 11.29 -2.73 -9.99
CA GLY A 149 11.47 -2.91 -8.55
C GLY A 149 12.90 -3.23 -8.11
N ALA A 150 13.72 -3.86 -8.97
CA ALA A 150 15.05 -4.34 -8.61
C ALA A 150 16.15 -3.27 -8.57
N LEU A 151 15.93 -2.09 -9.15
CA LEU A 151 16.92 -1.02 -9.23
C LEU A 151 16.42 0.22 -8.51
N TRP A 152 17.26 0.75 -7.64
CA TRP A 152 17.16 2.08 -7.09
C TRP A 152 18.26 2.98 -7.66
N VAL A 153 17.95 4.22 -7.97
CA VAL A 153 18.94 5.22 -8.38
C VAL A 153 18.93 6.37 -7.38
N PHE A 154 20.09 6.68 -6.84
CA PHE A 154 20.31 7.73 -5.84
C PHE A 154 21.08 8.88 -6.48
N ASN A 155 20.76 10.13 -6.12
CA ASN A 155 21.60 11.28 -6.43
C ASN A 155 22.80 11.36 -5.46
N SER A 156 23.75 12.24 -5.72
CA SER A 156 24.97 12.34 -4.91
C SER A 156 24.68 12.72 -3.46
N ALA A 157 23.73 13.63 -3.22
CA ALA A 157 23.30 13.99 -1.86
C ALA A 157 22.73 12.80 -1.09
N ALA A 158 21.94 11.94 -1.75
CA ALA A 158 21.38 10.74 -1.14
C ALA A 158 22.43 9.67 -0.84
N LEU A 159 23.43 9.50 -1.72
CA LEU A 159 24.55 8.59 -1.49
C LEU A 159 25.38 8.99 -0.27
N GLY A 160 25.72 10.28 -0.17
CA GLY A 160 26.49 10.81 0.96
C GLY A 160 25.76 10.67 2.29
N LEU A 161 24.46 11.01 2.33
CA LEU A 161 23.65 10.86 3.56
C LEU A 161 23.46 9.39 3.96
N ALA A 162 23.34 8.49 3.00
CA ALA A 162 23.25 7.05 3.25
C ALA A 162 24.61 6.40 3.53
N GLY A 163 25.71 7.16 3.51
CA GLY A 163 27.06 6.65 3.72
C GLY A 163 27.55 5.66 2.66
N ILE A 164 26.90 5.61 1.49
CA ILE A 164 27.20 4.63 0.44
C ILE A 164 28.53 4.95 -0.26
N ASP A 165 28.90 6.23 -0.33
CA ASP A 165 30.15 6.66 -0.96
C ASP A 165 31.40 6.00 -0.33
N GLY A 166 31.34 5.71 0.98
CA GLY A 166 32.45 5.12 1.73
C GLY A 166 32.36 3.60 1.95
N CYS A 167 31.35 2.90 1.42
CA CYS A 167 31.12 1.49 1.72
C CYS A 167 31.13 0.61 0.47
N ASP A 168 31.89 -0.48 0.50
CA ASP A 168 31.85 -1.49 -0.56
C ASP A 168 30.68 -2.47 -0.32
N LEU A 169 29.54 -2.18 -0.94
CA LEU A 169 28.33 -2.98 -0.85
C LEU A 169 28.11 -3.71 -2.19
N PRO A 170 27.94 -5.05 -2.22
CA PRO A 170 27.85 -5.82 -3.48
C PRO A 170 26.74 -5.41 -4.45
N GLY A 171 25.68 -4.76 -3.96
CA GLY A 171 24.57 -4.28 -4.79
C GLY A 171 24.78 -2.89 -5.37
N VAL A 172 25.86 -2.18 -5.01
CA VAL A 172 26.16 -0.84 -5.52
C VAL A 172 26.95 -0.99 -6.80
N GLU A 173 26.39 -0.51 -7.90
CA GLU A 173 27.08 -0.42 -9.17
C GLU A 173 28.16 0.67 -9.09
N ARG A 174 29.35 0.36 -9.62
CA ARG A 174 30.51 1.24 -9.61
C ARG A 174 31.06 1.41 -11.02
N ASP A 175 31.61 2.58 -11.28
CA ASP A 175 32.26 2.89 -12.56
C ASP A 175 33.72 2.37 -12.59
N ALA A 176 34.44 2.67 -13.68
CA ALA A 176 35.83 2.27 -13.88
C ALA A 176 36.82 2.88 -12.86
N THR A 177 36.42 3.94 -12.14
CA THR A 177 37.20 4.56 -11.06
C THR A 177 36.84 4.00 -9.68
N ALA A 178 35.99 2.96 -9.64
CA ALA A 178 35.38 2.41 -8.44
C ALA A 178 34.47 3.38 -7.68
N ALA A 179 34.04 4.49 -8.27
CA ALA A 179 33.07 5.38 -7.64
C ALA A 179 31.63 4.84 -7.82
N PRO A 180 30.73 4.97 -6.82
CA PRO A 180 29.34 4.55 -6.99
C PRO A 180 28.64 5.33 -8.11
N THR A 181 27.98 4.64 -9.03
CA THR A 181 27.19 5.29 -10.10
C THR A 181 25.88 5.87 -9.58
N GLY A 182 25.47 5.50 -8.36
CA GLY A 182 24.15 5.76 -7.80
C GLY A 182 23.13 4.67 -8.04
N ARG A 183 23.46 3.65 -8.85
CA ARG A 183 22.58 2.52 -9.16
C ARG A 183 22.78 1.40 -8.13
N LEU A 184 21.70 1.04 -7.44
CA LEU A 184 21.67 0.06 -6.35
C LEU A 184 20.72 -1.10 -6.72
N TRP A 185 21.29 -2.28 -6.92
CA TRP A 185 20.60 -3.48 -7.37
C TRP A 185 20.20 -4.41 -6.22
N ARG A 186 18.90 -4.70 -6.15
CA ARG A 186 18.28 -5.67 -5.21
C ARG A 186 18.60 -5.36 -3.73
N MET A 187 18.72 -4.08 -3.39
CA MET A 187 19.12 -3.61 -2.06
C MET A 187 17.93 -3.30 -1.13
N ASP A 188 16.69 -3.64 -1.47
CA ASP A 188 15.49 -3.30 -0.67
C ASP A 188 15.57 -3.74 0.79
N GLY A 189 16.16 -4.91 1.04
CA GLY A 189 16.39 -5.41 2.40
C GLY A 189 17.35 -4.55 3.21
N TRP A 190 18.45 -4.09 2.59
CA TRP A 190 19.42 -3.19 3.21
C TRP A 190 18.80 -1.80 3.42
N LEU A 191 18.18 -1.25 2.37
CA LEU A 191 17.54 0.07 2.38
C LEU A 191 16.44 0.19 3.44
N ARG A 192 15.67 -0.87 3.68
CA ARG A 192 14.61 -0.87 4.70
C ARG A 192 15.16 -0.74 6.13
N ARG A 193 16.36 -1.24 6.40
CA ARG A 193 16.96 -1.26 7.75
C ARG A 193 17.97 -0.14 7.98
N HIS A 194 18.32 0.60 6.93
CA HIS A 194 19.38 1.59 7.00
C HIS A 194 18.89 2.87 7.67
N ALA A 195 19.49 3.23 8.82
CA ALA A 195 18.99 4.28 9.70
C ALA A 195 19.04 5.70 9.11
N ALA A 196 19.92 5.95 8.13
CA ALA A 196 19.99 7.27 7.49
C ALA A 196 18.88 7.53 6.47
N LEU A 197 18.11 6.49 6.10
CA LEU A 197 16.94 6.65 5.24
C LEU A 197 15.72 6.98 6.11
N PRO A 198 14.96 8.03 5.77
CA PRO A 198 13.77 8.34 6.54
C PRO A 198 12.75 7.22 6.43
N PRO A 199 11.97 6.99 7.50
CA PRO A 199 10.89 6.03 7.47
C PRO A 199 9.88 6.42 6.39
N VAL A 200 9.40 5.43 5.64
CA VAL A 200 8.32 5.66 4.67
C VAL A 200 7.00 5.67 5.44
N ALA A 201 6.19 6.70 5.25
CA ALA A 201 4.85 6.72 5.81
C ALA A 201 4.02 5.53 5.28
N ILE A 202 3.54 4.69 6.19
CA ILE A 202 2.72 3.52 5.90
C ILE A 202 1.31 3.79 6.43
N ASP A 203 0.35 3.98 5.52
CA ASP A 203 -1.07 4.09 5.86
C ASP A 203 -1.83 2.86 5.32
N LEU A 204 -1.83 1.79 6.10
CA LEU A 204 -2.58 0.58 5.78
C LEU A 204 -4.10 0.81 5.83
N ALA A 205 -4.59 1.78 6.60
CA ALA A 205 -6.00 2.10 6.63
C ALA A 205 -6.45 2.78 5.32
N ALA A 206 -5.63 3.64 4.72
CA ALA A 206 -5.89 4.16 3.38
C ALA A 206 -5.92 3.05 2.32
N VAL A 207 -5.00 2.08 2.39
CA VAL A 207 -5.02 0.90 1.52
C VAL A 207 -6.32 0.12 1.70
N GLY A 208 -6.73 -0.14 2.95
CA GLY A 208 -7.99 -0.80 3.28
C GLY A 208 -9.21 -0.08 2.71
N ARG A 209 -9.31 1.25 2.87
CA ARG A 209 -10.42 2.05 2.32
C ARG A 209 -10.52 1.97 0.79
N ILE A 210 -9.38 2.06 0.09
CA ILE A 210 -9.35 1.97 -1.38
C ILE A 210 -9.79 0.57 -1.85
N ALA A 211 -9.32 -0.47 -1.16
CA ALA A 211 -9.66 -1.85 -1.48
C ALA A 211 -11.13 -2.15 -1.21
N ALA A 212 -11.66 -1.70 -0.06
CA ALA A 212 -13.06 -1.84 0.29
C ALA A 212 -14.00 -1.14 -0.70
N ALA A 213 -13.60 0.01 -1.24
CA ALA A 213 -14.34 0.70 -2.30
C ALA A 213 -14.44 -0.11 -3.61
N SER A 214 -13.57 -1.10 -3.79
CA SER A 214 -13.58 -2.06 -4.91
C SER A 214 -14.12 -3.44 -4.52
N GLY A 215 -14.69 -3.58 -3.32
CA GLY A 215 -15.24 -4.84 -2.80
C GLY A 215 -14.21 -5.80 -2.20
N ILE A 216 -12.93 -5.42 -2.11
CA ILE A 216 -11.89 -6.25 -1.48
C ILE A 216 -11.92 -6.05 0.04
N THR A 217 -12.18 -7.11 0.79
CA THR A 217 -12.30 -7.10 2.25
C THR A 217 -11.25 -7.97 2.94
N GLY A 218 -10.43 -8.68 2.18
CA GLY A 218 -9.40 -9.58 2.70
C GLY A 218 -8.14 -9.58 1.84
N PHE A 219 -7.01 -9.83 2.49
CA PHE A 219 -5.70 -9.88 1.84
C PHE A 219 -4.89 -11.08 2.34
N THR A 220 -4.08 -11.62 1.46
CA THR A 220 -2.96 -12.49 1.78
C THR A 220 -1.66 -11.75 1.49
N ASP A 221 -0.95 -11.33 2.56
CA ASP A 221 0.36 -10.69 2.40
C ASP A 221 1.40 -11.71 1.90
N ALA A 222 1.95 -11.48 0.72
CA ALA A 222 2.93 -12.34 0.05
C ALA A 222 4.38 -11.91 0.28
N THR A 223 4.65 -11.00 1.24
CA THR A 223 6.00 -10.50 1.50
C THR A 223 6.93 -11.64 1.98
N PRO A 224 8.07 -11.89 1.29
CA PRO A 224 9.01 -12.93 1.68
C PRO A 224 9.82 -12.52 2.92
N GLY A 225 10.27 -13.50 3.72
CA GLY A 225 11.13 -13.24 4.88
C GLY A 225 10.41 -12.48 6.01
N ARG A 226 9.22 -12.97 6.41
CA ARG A 226 8.38 -12.36 7.44
C ARG A 226 9.06 -12.40 8.82
N SER A 227 9.18 -11.24 9.47
CA SER A 227 9.62 -11.13 10.87
C SER A 227 8.41 -11.07 11.82
N ALA A 228 8.64 -11.32 13.11
CA ALA A 228 7.59 -11.13 14.13
C ALA A 228 7.06 -9.70 14.19
N GLU A 229 7.92 -8.72 13.93
CA GLU A 229 7.54 -7.31 13.84
C GLU A 229 6.61 -7.04 12.65
N HIS A 230 6.93 -7.60 11.47
CA HIS A 230 6.07 -7.50 10.29
C HIS A 230 4.67 -8.03 10.57
N HIS A 231 4.58 -9.20 11.22
CA HIS A 231 3.30 -9.80 11.58
C HIS A 231 2.52 -8.92 12.58
N ARG A 232 3.18 -8.39 13.62
CA ARG A 232 2.54 -7.48 14.59
C ARG A 232 2.01 -6.22 13.92
N THR A 233 2.75 -5.61 12.99
CA THR A 233 2.31 -4.42 12.27
C THR A 233 1.03 -4.68 11.47
N LEU A 234 0.98 -5.78 10.71
CA LEU A 234 -0.20 -6.13 9.92
C LEU A 234 -1.38 -6.53 10.81
N ALA A 235 -1.16 -7.32 11.87
CA ALA A 235 -2.21 -7.72 12.80
C ALA A 235 -2.81 -6.50 13.53
N ALA A 236 -1.96 -5.57 13.98
CA ALA A 236 -2.42 -4.34 14.62
C ALA A 236 -3.21 -3.45 13.66
N ALA A 237 -2.83 -3.40 12.37
CA ALA A 237 -3.62 -2.70 11.36
C ALA A 237 -4.98 -3.37 11.14
N ALA A 238 -5.02 -4.68 10.93
CA ALA A 238 -6.26 -5.43 10.74
C ALA A 238 -7.24 -5.29 11.93
N ALA A 239 -6.72 -5.20 13.16
CA ALA A 239 -7.55 -5.01 14.35
C ALA A 239 -8.23 -3.62 14.43
N ARG A 240 -7.73 -2.61 13.70
CA ARG A 240 -8.30 -1.26 13.68
C ARG A 240 -9.32 -1.02 12.56
N GLY A 241 -9.49 -1.99 11.66
CA GLY A 241 -10.24 -1.81 10.40
C GLY A 241 -9.49 -0.92 9.41
#